data_AF-A0A8J5Y7G3-F1
#
_entry.id   AF-A0A8J5Y7G3-F1
#
_cell.length_a   1.000
_cell.length_b   1.000
_cell.length_c   1.000
_cell.angle_alpha   90.00
_cell.angle_beta   90.00
_cell.angle_gamma   90.00
#
_symmetry.space_group_name_H-M   'P 1'
#
loop_
_entity.id
_entity.type
_entity.pdbx_description
1 polymer ?
#
loop_
_entity_poly.entity_id
_entity_poly.type
_entity_poly.pdbx_seq_one_letter_code
_entity_poly.pdbx_strand_id
1 'polypeptide(L)'
;MLVLFETPAGFALFKVLDEGKLNKVEDLSKEFLAADSARKVVSLQAFSKFENTAEALEAATKLLESTPSKGLRKFLRAHCDGETLGVADSKLGNAIKEKLKIDCVHNNAVMELLRGVRTQLTELISGLGAQDLAPMSLGLSHSLSRYKLKFSADKVDTMIVQAIGLLDDLDKELNTYAMRIREWYGWHFPELTKIIQDNIQYAKAVKLMGDRANAAKLDFSEILPEEVETEVKEAAVISMGTEINDLDLINIKELCDQVLNLAEYRAQLYDYLKSRMNTVAPNLTALVGELVGARLIAHGGSLLNLAKQPGSTVQILGAEKALFRALKTKHSTPKYGLIYHASLVGQAAPKHKGKISRSLAAKAALAIRCDALGDDQDNSMGLENRAKLEARLRALEGKELGRSAGSAKGKPKIEVYDKDRKKGAGLITPAKTYNPAADSLIGQITNSTALEEQDTVPKKKKKAEAKPALAEEAVDFYQQMKMNPKKSLRQRKRKRRKKKKRQAEDDGENVEVEEKKKKKRKHAEEEEPEVQTKKEKKKKKKKSED
;
A
#
# COMPACT_ATOMS: atom_id res chain seq x y z
N MET A 1 -37.26 -48.76 1.00
CA MET A 1 -36.48 -47.85 0.14
C MET A 1 -35.80 -46.79 1.01
N LEU A 2 -34.52 -46.53 0.79
CA LEU A 2 -33.76 -45.46 1.47
C LEU A 2 -33.61 -44.25 0.54
N VAL A 3 -33.49 -43.05 1.11
CA VAL A 3 -33.27 -41.81 0.35
C VAL A 3 -32.09 -41.07 0.95
N LEU A 4 -31.10 -40.78 0.11
CA LEU A 4 -29.93 -39.98 0.48
C LEU A 4 -30.26 -38.50 0.36
N PHE A 5 -30.11 -37.77 1.47
CA PHE A 5 -30.26 -36.33 1.53
C PHE A 5 -28.94 -35.67 1.94
N GLU A 6 -28.50 -34.69 1.15
CA GLU A 6 -27.22 -34.00 1.34
C GLU A 6 -27.47 -32.64 2.00
N THR A 7 -26.82 -32.38 3.13
CA THR A 7 -26.91 -31.10 3.85
C THR A 7 -25.53 -30.46 3.97
N PRO A 8 -25.44 -29.13 4.18
CA PRO A 8 -24.18 -28.48 4.52
C PRO A 8 -23.52 -29.03 5.80
N ALA A 9 -24.32 -29.64 6.67
CA ALA A 9 -23.87 -30.21 7.95
C ALA A 9 -23.41 -31.68 7.84
N GLY A 10 -23.78 -32.39 6.77
CA GLY A 10 -23.57 -33.83 6.69
C GLY A 10 -24.48 -34.57 5.71
N PHE A 11 -24.37 -35.89 5.73
CA PHE A 11 -25.21 -36.81 4.95
C PHE A 11 -26.32 -37.40 5.83
N ALA A 12 -27.56 -37.32 5.38
CA ALA A 12 -28.70 -37.94 6.03
C ALA A 12 -29.24 -39.09 5.18
N LEU A 13 -29.54 -40.22 5.82
CA LEU A 13 -30.29 -41.32 5.23
C LEU A 13 -31.66 -41.39 5.87
N PHE A 14 -32.66 -41.30 5.01
CA PHE A 14 -34.07 -41.35 5.37
C PHE A 14 -34.68 -42.66 4.87
N LYS A 15 -35.38 -43.38 5.73
CA LYS A 15 -36.15 -44.59 5.37
C LYS A 15 -37.58 -44.18 5.04
N VAL A 16 -38.06 -44.60 3.88
CA VAL A 16 -39.45 -44.40 3.47
C VAL A 16 -40.29 -45.51 4.09
N LEU A 17 -41.29 -45.15 4.89
CA LEU A 17 -42.15 -46.09 5.61
C LEU A 17 -43.37 -46.51 4.77
N ASP A 18 -43.93 -45.58 3.98
CA ASP A 18 -45.12 -45.79 3.16
C ASP A 18 -44.78 -45.81 1.65
N GLU A 19 -44.33 -46.96 1.12
CA GLU A 19 -43.96 -47.07 -0.30
C GLU A 19 -45.16 -46.96 -1.26
N GLY A 20 -46.38 -47.29 -0.80
CA GLY A 20 -47.60 -47.21 -1.62
C GLY A 20 -48.02 -45.80 -2.04
N LYS A 21 -47.55 -44.77 -1.32
CA LYS A 21 -47.85 -43.36 -1.60
C LYS A 21 -46.92 -42.74 -2.65
N LEU A 22 -45.80 -43.39 -2.95
CA LEU A 22 -44.85 -42.95 -3.98
C LEU A 22 -45.45 -43.01 -5.41
N ASN A 23 -46.53 -43.76 -5.60
CA ASN A 23 -47.22 -43.88 -6.88
C ASN A 23 -48.09 -42.66 -7.22
N LYS A 24 -48.47 -41.83 -6.24
CA LYS A 24 -49.27 -40.61 -6.43
C LYS A 24 -48.42 -39.36 -6.15
N VAL A 25 -47.61 -38.98 -7.13
CA VAL A 25 -46.63 -37.88 -7.00
C VAL A 25 -47.30 -36.53 -6.67
N GLU A 26 -48.52 -36.28 -7.15
CA GLU A 26 -49.22 -35.00 -6.98
C GLU A 26 -49.67 -34.71 -5.52
N ASP A 27 -50.00 -35.75 -4.76
CA ASP A 27 -50.47 -35.61 -3.38
C ASP A 27 -49.35 -35.62 -2.34
N LEU A 28 -48.14 -36.05 -2.73
CA LEU A 28 -47.02 -36.23 -1.82
C LEU A 28 -46.63 -34.93 -1.09
N SER A 29 -46.70 -33.79 -1.79
CA SER A 29 -46.38 -32.47 -1.22
C SER A 29 -47.29 -32.06 -0.04
N LYS A 30 -48.55 -32.51 -0.03
CA LYS A 30 -49.53 -32.19 1.03
C LYS A 30 -49.16 -32.87 2.35
N GLU A 31 -48.51 -34.03 2.29
CA GLU A 31 -48.10 -34.78 3.48
C GLU A 31 -46.89 -34.17 4.20
N PHE A 32 -46.14 -33.26 3.55
CA PHE A 32 -44.98 -32.58 4.14
C PHE A 32 -45.29 -31.17 4.68
N LEU A 33 -46.57 -30.77 4.76
CA LEU A 33 -46.98 -29.48 5.33
C LEU A 33 -46.84 -29.43 6.86
N ALA A 34 -47.01 -30.56 7.55
CA ALA A 34 -46.87 -30.68 9.00
C ALA A 34 -45.75 -31.66 9.37
N ALA A 35 -45.07 -31.41 10.50
CA ALA A 35 -43.98 -32.26 11.00
C ALA A 35 -44.45 -33.69 11.27
N ASP A 36 -45.64 -33.83 11.89
CA ASP A 36 -46.17 -35.13 12.32
C ASP A 36 -46.64 -35.99 11.14
N SER A 37 -47.11 -35.37 10.06
CA SER A 37 -47.44 -36.09 8.82
C SER A 37 -46.18 -36.51 8.09
N ALA A 38 -45.15 -35.63 8.02
CA ALA A 38 -43.87 -35.97 7.40
C ALA A 38 -43.18 -37.16 8.08
N ARG A 39 -43.21 -37.25 9.42
CA ARG A 39 -42.63 -38.37 10.19
C ARG A 39 -43.30 -39.72 9.92
N LYS A 40 -44.56 -39.73 9.48
CA LYS A 40 -45.28 -40.96 9.08
C LYS A 40 -44.81 -41.47 7.71
N VAL A 41 -44.42 -40.56 6.82
CA VAL A 41 -43.94 -40.90 5.47
C VAL A 41 -42.47 -41.29 5.50
N VAL A 42 -41.67 -40.54 6.25
CA VAL A 42 -40.22 -40.64 6.24
C VAL A 42 -39.66 -40.58 7.67
N SER A 43 -38.77 -41.51 8.00
CA SER A 43 -38.04 -41.52 9.27
C SER A 43 -36.53 -41.41 9.04
N LEU A 44 -35.84 -40.68 9.91
CA LEU A 44 -34.38 -40.60 9.87
C LEU A 44 -33.79 -41.93 10.35
N GLN A 45 -32.98 -42.58 9.51
CA GLN A 45 -32.30 -43.83 9.85
C GLN A 45 -30.90 -43.56 10.41
N ALA A 46 -30.13 -42.71 9.71
CA ALA A 46 -28.77 -42.37 10.10
C ALA A 46 -28.40 -40.96 9.64
N PHE A 47 -27.57 -40.29 10.43
CA PHE A 47 -27.03 -38.97 10.09
C PHE A 47 -25.51 -38.97 10.33
N SER A 48 -24.74 -38.74 9.27
CA SER A 48 -23.30 -38.54 9.34
C SER A 48 -22.99 -37.05 9.29
N LYS A 49 -22.69 -36.49 10.46
CA LYS A 49 -22.27 -35.09 10.60
C LYS A 49 -20.82 -34.92 10.14
N PHE A 50 -20.52 -33.84 9.44
CA PHE A 50 -19.13 -33.45 9.16
C PHE A 50 -18.49 -32.88 10.42
N GLU A 51 -17.27 -33.29 10.73
CA GLU A 51 -16.54 -32.77 11.89
C GLU A 51 -15.94 -31.39 11.59
N ASN A 52 -15.42 -31.20 10.37
CA ASN A 52 -14.68 -30.02 9.96
C ASN A 52 -15.16 -29.44 8.63
N THR A 53 -14.97 -28.13 8.42
CA THR A 53 -15.30 -27.43 7.17
C THR A 53 -14.51 -27.95 5.97
N ALA A 54 -13.29 -28.45 6.18
CA ALA A 54 -12.45 -29.05 5.15
C ALA A 54 -13.07 -30.35 4.59
N GLU A 55 -13.62 -31.19 5.47
CA GLU A 55 -14.32 -32.42 5.07
C GLU A 55 -15.61 -32.08 4.31
N ALA A 56 -16.37 -31.09 4.79
CA ALA A 56 -17.55 -30.58 4.10
C ALA A 56 -17.22 -30.05 2.70
N LEU A 57 -16.09 -29.34 2.54
CA LEU A 57 -15.62 -28.87 1.23
C LEU A 57 -15.18 -30.00 0.32
N GLU A 58 -14.43 -30.99 0.82
CA GLU A 58 -14.05 -32.17 0.04
C GLU A 58 -15.28 -32.96 -0.42
N ALA A 59 -16.27 -33.11 0.46
CA ALA A 59 -17.54 -33.72 0.13
C ALA A 59 -18.28 -32.90 -0.95
N ALA A 60 -18.46 -31.59 -0.76
CA ALA A 60 -19.17 -30.72 -1.70
C ALA A 60 -18.49 -30.64 -3.08
N THR A 61 -17.15 -30.63 -3.13
CA THR A 61 -16.39 -30.64 -4.40
C THR A 61 -16.56 -31.95 -5.15
N LYS A 62 -16.54 -33.09 -4.46
CA LYS A 62 -16.78 -34.40 -5.09
C LYS A 62 -18.23 -34.58 -5.54
N LEU A 63 -19.19 -34.04 -4.78
CA LEU A 63 -20.60 -34.00 -5.17
C LEU A 63 -20.83 -33.16 -6.44
N LEU A 64 -20.12 -32.04 -6.60
CA LEU A 64 -20.14 -31.25 -7.85
C LEU A 64 -19.60 -32.03 -9.06
N GLU A 65 -18.65 -32.93 -8.84
CA GLU A 65 -18.12 -33.83 -9.87
C GLU A 65 -18.98 -35.11 -10.02
N SER A 66 -20.11 -35.20 -9.31
CA SER A 66 -20.99 -36.38 -9.23
C SER A 66 -20.26 -37.67 -8.82
N THR A 67 -19.23 -37.56 -7.97
CA THR A 67 -18.49 -38.71 -7.43
C THR A 67 -18.66 -38.85 -5.92
N PRO A 68 -18.77 -40.07 -5.37
CA PRO A 68 -18.96 -40.23 -3.93
C PRO A 68 -17.65 -40.01 -3.16
N SER A 69 -17.71 -39.18 -2.11
CA SER A 69 -16.58 -38.90 -1.22
C SER A 69 -16.16 -40.15 -0.42
N LYS A 70 -15.00 -40.11 0.26
CA LYS A 70 -14.57 -41.23 1.11
C LYS A 70 -15.53 -41.42 2.30
N GLY A 71 -15.96 -40.31 2.92
CA GLY A 71 -16.95 -40.31 4.00
C GLY A 71 -18.29 -40.89 3.55
N LEU A 72 -18.82 -40.44 2.41
CA LEU A 72 -20.09 -40.95 1.86
C LEU A 72 -20.03 -42.45 1.57
N ARG A 73 -18.92 -42.95 1.02
CA ARG A 73 -18.74 -44.39 0.77
C ARG A 73 -18.76 -45.23 2.04
N LYS A 74 -18.11 -44.76 3.11
CA LYS A 74 -18.13 -45.45 4.41
C LYS A 74 -19.53 -45.44 5.01
N PHE A 75 -20.21 -44.29 4.93
CA PHE A 75 -21.56 -44.11 5.46
C PHE A 75 -22.59 -45.02 4.77
N LEU A 76 -22.59 -45.06 3.43
CA LEU A 76 -23.51 -45.92 2.66
C LEU A 76 -23.27 -47.41 2.93
N ARG A 77 -22.01 -47.85 3.04
CA ARG A 77 -21.70 -49.26 3.37
C ARG A 77 -22.15 -49.69 4.76
N ALA A 78 -22.26 -48.76 5.71
CA ALA A 78 -22.63 -49.07 7.09
C ALA A 78 -24.15 -49.16 7.29
N HIS A 79 -24.95 -48.54 6.41
CA HIS A 79 -26.39 -48.34 6.64
C HIS A 79 -27.30 -48.79 5.48
N CYS A 80 -26.74 -49.13 4.31
CA CYS A 80 -27.51 -49.62 3.16
C CYS A 80 -27.25 -51.11 2.93
N ASP A 81 -28.00 -51.98 3.60
CA ASP A 81 -27.98 -53.43 3.38
C ASP A 81 -29.20 -53.87 2.56
N GLY A 82 -28.99 -54.19 1.28
CA GLY A 82 -30.00 -54.81 0.40
C GLY A 82 -31.21 -53.95 0.01
N GLU A 83 -31.32 -52.71 0.50
CA GLU A 83 -32.39 -51.78 0.13
C GLU A 83 -32.02 -50.89 -1.08
N THR A 84 -33.02 -50.50 -1.86
CA THR A 84 -32.87 -49.54 -2.98
C THR A 84 -32.65 -48.11 -2.47
N LEU A 85 -31.72 -47.38 -3.07
CA LEU A 85 -31.33 -46.01 -2.68
C LEU A 85 -31.85 -44.96 -3.67
N GLY A 86 -32.72 -44.07 -3.21
CA GLY A 86 -33.12 -42.86 -3.91
C GLY A 86 -32.04 -41.79 -3.87
N VAL A 87 -31.59 -41.32 -5.03
CA VAL A 87 -30.56 -40.28 -5.16
C VAL A 87 -31.08 -39.14 -6.06
N ALA A 88 -30.74 -37.90 -5.69
CA ALA A 88 -31.17 -36.70 -6.41
C ALA A 88 -30.55 -36.59 -7.81
N ASP A 89 -29.25 -36.87 -7.96
CA ASP A 89 -28.52 -36.82 -9.23
C ASP A 89 -28.34 -38.23 -9.83
N SER A 90 -28.78 -38.39 -11.07
CA SER A 90 -28.60 -39.61 -11.86
C SER A 90 -27.13 -40.03 -12.00
N LYS A 91 -26.20 -39.08 -12.19
CA LYS A 91 -24.78 -39.38 -12.38
C LYS A 91 -24.15 -39.90 -11.10
N LEU A 92 -24.47 -39.27 -9.97
CA LEU A 92 -24.04 -39.73 -8.65
C LEU A 92 -24.61 -41.12 -8.35
N GLY A 93 -25.88 -41.37 -8.68
CA GLY A 93 -26.52 -42.68 -8.58
C GLY A 93 -25.78 -43.76 -9.37
N ASN A 94 -25.42 -43.48 -10.63
CA ASN A 94 -24.62 -44.40 -11.45
C ASN A 94 -23.23 -44.66 -10.84
N ALA A 95 -22.55 -43.61 -10.37
CA ALA A 95 -21.24 -43.74 -9.73
C ALA A 95 -21.28 -44.55 -8.42
N ILE A 96 -22.37 -44.46 -7.65
CA ILE A 96 -22.60 -45.26 -6.45
C ILE A 96 -22.90 -46.72 -6.86
N LYS A 97 -23.74 -46.94 -7.86
CA LYS A 97 -24.06 -48.28 -8.37
C LYS A 97 -22.81 -49.02 -8.85
N GLU A 98 -21.95 -48.36 -9.61
CA GLU A 98 -20.68 -48.93 -10.08
C GLU A 98 -19.70 -49.23 -8.94
N LYS A 99 -19.54 -48.32 -7.97
CA LYS A 99 -18.49 -48.42 -6.95
C LYS A 99 -18.88 -49.20 -5.70
N LEU A 100 -20.16 -49.16 -5.33
CA LEU A 100 -20.69 -49.74 -4.09
C LEU A 100 -21.65 -50.91 -4.33
N LYS A 101 -22.03 -51.19 -5.59
CA LYS A 101 -22.98 -52.24 -5.97
C LYS A 101 -24.33 -52.13 -5.24
N ILE A 102 -24.75 -50.89 -4.95
CA ILE A 102 -26.06 -50.58 -4.38
C ILE A 102 -26.99 -50.16 -5.53
N ASP A 103 -28.21 -50.69 -5.57
CA ASP A 103 -29.18 -50.28 -6.59
C ASP A 103 -29.72 -48.89 -6.28
N CYS A 104 -29.41 -47.94 -7.17
CA CYS A 104 -29.86 -46.56 -7.06
C CYS A 104 -31.04 -46.26 -8.00
N VAL A 105 -32.01 -45.49 -7.52
CA VAL A 105 -33.21 -45.06 -8.25
C VAL A 105 -33.23 -43.53 -8.31
N HIS A 106 -33.49 -42.99 -9.51
CA HIS A 106 -33.68 -41.57 -9.75
C HIS A 106 -34.98 -41.36 -10.53
N ASN A 107 -36.03 -40.93 -9.85
CA ASN A 107 -37.37 -40.70 -10.41
C ASN A 107 -37.96 -39.38 -9.90
N ASN A 108 -38.98 -38.84 -10.58
CA ASN A 108 -39.70 -37.64 -10.13
C ASN A 108 -40.29 -37.78 -8.71
N ALA A 109 -40.73 -38.99 -8.33
CA ALA A 109 -41.20 -39.27 -6.99
C ALA A 109 -40.11 -39.07 -5.92
N VAL A 110 -38.86 -39.44 -6.21
CA VAL A 110 -37.72 -39.21 -5.31
C VAL A 110 -37.43 -37.73 -5.16
N MET A 111 -37.53 -36.97 -6.26
CA MET A 111 -37.32 -35.51 -6.24
C MET A 111 -38.36 -34.77 -5.40
N GLU A 112 -39.64 -35.13 -5.51
CA GLU A 112 -40.69 -34.56 -4.66
C GLU A 112 -40.55 -34.98 -3.20
N LEU A 113 -40.11 -36.21 -2.93
CA LEU A 113 -39.81 -36.65 -1.56
C LEU A 113 -38.63 -35.86 -0.96
N LEU A 114 -37.54 -35.67 -1.71
CA LEU A 114 -36.42 -34.83 -1.29
C LEU A 114 -36.86 -33.37 -1.05
N ARG A 115 -37.79 -32.85 -1.86
CA ARG A 115 -38.37 -31.51 -1.67
C ARG A 115 -39.13 -31.41 -0.35
N GLY A 116 -39.95 -32.41 -0.03
CA GLY A 116 -40.69 -32.49 1.25
C GLY A 116 -39.77 -32.66 2.46
N VAL A 117 -38.71 -33.46 2.33
CA VAL A 117 -37.67 -33.57 3.37
C VAL A 117 -36.96 -32.23 3.58
N ARG A 118 -36.69 -31.47 2.51
CA ARG A 118 -36.05 -30.16 2.61
C ARG A 118 -36.91 -29.12 3.31
N THR A 119 -38.23 -29.12 3.09
CA THR A 119 -39.13 -28.17 3.78
C THR A 119 -39.17 -28.41 5.29
N GLN A 120 -39.09 -29.67 5.70
CA GLN A 120 -39.23 -30.07 7.10
C GLN A 120 -37.92 -30.54 7.75
N LEU A 121 -36.78 -30.14 7.19
CA LEU A 121 -35.45 -30.64 7.57
C LEU A 121 -35.13 -30.45 9.06
N THR A 122 -35.48 -29.28 9.60
CA THR A 122 -35.18 -28.90 11.00
C THR A 122 -35.92 -29.75 12.03
N GLU A 123 -37.10 -30.27 11.66
CA GLU A 123 -37.92 -31.11 12.54
C GLU A 123 -37.67 -32.62 12.33
N LEU A 124 -37.13 -32.98 11.16
CA LEU A 124 -36.81 -34.36 10.78
C LEU A 124 -35.42 -34.80 11.26
N ILE A 125 -34.48 -33.87 11.41
CA ILE A 125 -33.13 -34.14 11.92
C ILE A 125 -33.02 -33.58 13.34
N SER A 126 -33.06 -34.47 14.34
CA SER A 126 -32.90 -34.08 15.74
C SER A 126 -31.49 -33.54 16.00
N GLY A 127 -31.41 -32.38 16.68
CA GLY A 127 -30.13 -31.78 17.07
C GLY A 127 -29.48 -30.85 16.03
N LEU A 128 -30.16 -30.55 14.92
CA LEU A 128 -29.75 -29.52 13.95
C LEU A 128 -30.76 -28.37 13.93
N GLY A 129 -30.47 -27.33 14.71
CA GLY A 129 -31.30 -26.12 14.73
C GLY A 129 -31.22 -25.36 13.40
N ALA A 130 -32.31 -24.70 13.00
CA ALA A 130 -32.31 -23.79 11.85
C ALA A 130 -31.23 -22.70 11.95
N GLN A 131 -30.93 -22.27 13.19
CA GLN A 131 -29.93 -21.26 13.50
C GLN A 131 -28.50 -21.71 13.21
N ASP A 132 -28.20 -23.01 13.30
CA ASP A 132 -26.87 -23.56 13.06
C ASP A 132 -26.62 -23.87 11.58
N LEU A 133 -27.69 -24.17 10.84
CA LEU A 133 -27.58 -24.59 9.44
C LEU A 133 -27.26 -23.41 8.50
N ALA A 134 -27.77 -22.22 8.80
CA ALA A 134 -27.49 -21.01 8.04
C ALA A 134 -25.99 -20.61 8.05
N PRO A 135 -25.29 -20.50 9.20
CA PRO A 135 -23.86 -20.20 9.22
C PRO A 135 -23.01 -21.34 8.63
N MET A 136 -23.39 -22.61 8.79
CA MET A 136 -22.71 -23.73 8.12
C MET A 136 -22.81 -23.63 6.61
N SER A 137 -24.01 -23.34 6.08
CA SER A 137 -24.24 -23.12 4.66
C SER A 137 -23.43 -21.93 4.12
N LEU A 138 -23.38 -20.82 4.85
CA LEU A 138 -22.60 -19.64 4.49
C LEU A 138 -21.09 -19.95 4.46
N GLY A 139 -20.57 -20.62 5.50
CA GLY A 139 -19.17 -20.99 5.60
C GLY A 139 -18.72 -21.95 4.50
N LEU A 140 -19.54 -22.95 4.18
CA LEU A 140 -19.28 -23.86 3.07
C LEU A 140 -19.34 -23.13 1.72
N SER A 141 -20.33 -22.24 1.54
CA SER A 141 -20.49 -21.44 0.32
C SER A 141 -19.29 -20.53 0.06
N HIS A 142 -18.77 -19.85 1.10
CA HIS A 142 -17.55 -19.04 1.01
C HIS A 142 -16.34 -19.89 0.65
N SER A 143 -16.17 -21.04 1.31
CA SER A 143 -15.02 -21.91 1.10
C SER A 143 -15.03 -22.52 -0.32
N LEU A 144 -16.20 -22.96 -0.78
CA LEU A 144 -16.40 -23.47 -2.13
C LEU A 144 -16.16 -22.37 -3.19
N SER A 145 -16.62 -21.15 -2.93
CA SER A 145 -16.40 -20.01 -3.83
C SER A 145 -14.92 -19.68 -3.94
N ARG A 146 -14.17 -19.67 -2.82
CA ARG A 146 -12.71 -19.46 -2.81
C ARG A 146 -11.98 -20.56 -3.60
N TYR A 147 -12.39 -21.82 -3.42
CA TYR A 147 -11.83 -22.95 -4.15
C TYR A 147 -12.08 -22.83 -5.66
N LYS A 148 -13.32 -22.54 -6.08
CA LYS A 148 -13.67 -22.37 -7.50
C LYS A 148 -12.98 -21.19 -8.15
N LEU A 149 -12.91 -20.05 -7.46
CA LEU A 149 -12.22 -18.86 -7.95
C LEU A 149 -10.69 -19.02 -7.96
N LYS A 150 -10.17 -20.20 -7.52
CA LYS A 150 -8.73 -20.43 -7.30
C LYS A 150 -8.09 -19.24 -6.60
N PHE A 151 -8.77 -18.73 -5.57
CA PHE A 151 -8.37 -17.51 -4.89
C PHE A 151 -6.98 -17.74 -4.28
N SER A 152 -5.95 -17.27 -4.97
CA SER A 152 -4.60 -17.29 -4.46
C SER A 152 -4.51 -16.18 -3.43
N ALA A 153 -4.36 -16.56 -2.16
CA ALA A 153 -4.06 -15.62 -1.08
C ALA A 153 -2.77 -14.82 -1.37
N ASP A 154 -1.91 -15.35 -2.26
CA ASP A 154 -0.66 -14.71 -2.64
C ASP A 154 -0.83 -13.59 -3.66
N LYS A 155 -1.88 -13.63 -4.49
CA LYS A 155 -2.18 -12.58 -5.47
C LYS A 155 -2.96 -11.38 -4.90
N VAL A 156 -3.04 -11.26 -3.57
CA VAL A 156 -3.75 -10.17 -2.91
C VAL A 156 -2.88 -8.90 -2.91
N ASP A 157 -3.23 -7.96 -3.79
CA ASP A 157 -2.55 -6.68 -4.03
C ASP A 157 -2.84 -5.61 -2.98
N THR A 158 -3.93 -5.73 -2.21
CA THR A 158 -4.26 -4.80 -1.12
C THR A 158 -3.20 -4.78 -0.03
N MET A 159 -2.55 -5.90 0.25
CA MET A 159 -1.45 -5.97 1.23
C MET A 159 -0.22 -5.20 0.76
N ILE A 160 0.04 -5.14 -0.55
CA ILE A 160 1.14 -4.35 -1.12
C ILE A 160 0.89 -2.86 -0.89
N VAL A 161 -0.35 -2.40 -1.10
CA VAL A 161 -0.74 -1.00 -0.89
C VAL A 161 -0.55 -0.59 0.58
N GLN A 162 -0.92 -1.45 1.53
CA GLN A 162 -0.71 -1.18 2.95
C GLN A 162 0.78 -1.21 3.33
N ALA A 163 1.54 -2.18 2.81
CA ALA A 163 2.96 -2.31 3.11
C ALA A 163 3.78 -1.11 2.62
N ILE A 164 3.54 -0.60 1.41
CA ILE A 164 4.24 0.59 0.91
C ILE A 164 3.84 1.87 1.65
N GLY A 165 2.55 2.01 2.02
CA GLY A 165 2.11 3.14 2.85
C GLY A 165 2.80 3.14 4.21
N LEU A 166 2.88 1.97 4.86
CA LEU A 166 3.60 1.82 6.11
C LEU A 166 5.11 2.08 5.96
N LEU A 167 5.72 1.66 4.84
CA LEU A 167 7.13 1.93 4.56
C LEU A 167 7.41 3.44 4.46
N ASP A 168 6.57 4.18 3.73
CA ASP A 168 6.71 5.63 3.56
C ASP A 168 6.46 6.37 4.91
N ASP A 169 5.52 5.90 5.73
CA ASP A 169 5.28 6.43 7.08
C ASP A 169 6.47 6.16 8.02
N LEU A 170 6.99 4.93 8.02
CA LEU A 170 8.18 4.56 8.80
C LEU A 170 9.39 5.42 8.44
N ASP A 171 9.62 5.71 7.16
CA ASP A 171 10.72 6.57 6.72
C ASP A 171 10.63 7.98 7.33
N LYS A 172 9.41 8.53 7.38
CA LYS A 172 9.16 9.86 7.94
C LYS A 172 9.32 9.88 9.46
N GLU A 173 8.79 8.88 10.15
CA GLU A 173 8.89 8.78 11.60
C GLU A 173 10.32 8.48 12.04
N LEU A 174 11.04 7.58 11.34
CA LEU A 174 12.46 7.30 11.59
C LEU A 174 13.29 8.57 11.48
N ASN A 175 13.09 9.38 10.44
CA ASN A 175 13.81 10.64 10.30
C ASN A 175 13.44 11.65 11.42
N THR A 176 12.18 11.69 11.83
CA THR A 176 11.72 12.59 12.90
C THR A 176 12.33 12.19 14.24
N TYR A 177 12.33 10.90 14.58
CA TYR A 177 12.97 10.38 15.79
C TYR A 177 14.48 10.52 15.76
N ALA A 178 15.13 10.29 14.61
CA ALA A 178 16.57 10.49 14.47
C ALA A 178 16.98 11.96 14.71
N MET A 179 16.24 12.91 14.14
CA MET A 179 16.46 14.34 14.40
C MET A 179 16.23 14.68 15.88
N ARG A 180 15.23 14.04 16.53
CA ARG A 180 15.00 14.21 17.97
C ARG A 180 16.17 13.69 18.80
N ILE A 181 16.74 12.53 18.48
CA ILE A 181 17.93 11.99 19.17
C ILE A 181 19.12 12.94 19.00
N ARG A 182 19.32 13.50 17.80
CA ARG A 182 20.39 14.48 17.53
C ARG A 182 20.24 15.75 18.37
N GLU A 183 19.05 16.33 18.41
CA GLU A 183 18.79 17.50 19.24
C GLU A 183 18.96 17.19 20.74
N TRP A 184 18.52 16.01 21.19
CA TRP A 184 18.53 15.64 22.60
C TRP A 184 19.95 15.33 23.10
N TYR A 185 20.69 14.47 22.39
CA TYR A 185 22.07 14.15 22.73
C TYR A 185 23.05 15.27 22.37
N GLY A 186 22.68 16.16 21.43
CA GLY A 186 23.49 17.31 21.05
C GLY A 186 23.74 18.32 22.18
N TRP A 187 22.94 18.31 23.26
CA TRP A 187 23.26 19.06 24.48
C TRP A 187 24.51 18.53 25.18
N HIS A 188 24.68 17.21 25.15
CA HIS A 188 25.81 16.54 25.77
C HIS A 188 27.04 16.49 24.85
N PHE A 189 26.84 16.20 23.56
CA PHE A 189 27.92 16.12 22.59
C PHE A 189 27.51 16.71 21.22
N PRO A 190 27.58 18.05 21.08
CA PRO A 190 27.11 18.74 19.87
C PRO A 190 27.96 18.46 18.62
N GLU A 191 29.26 18.20 18.80
CA GLU A 191 30.19 17.97 17.69
C GLU A 191 29.88 16.66 16.94
N LEU A 192 29.36 15.64 17.64
CA LEU A 192 28.99 14.35 17.06
C LEU A 192 27.96 14.48 15.92
N THR A 193 27.05 15.44 16.03
CA THR A 193 26.00 15.69 15.02
C THR A 193 26.61 16.20 13.71
N LYS A 194 27.75 16.90 13.77
CA LYS A 194 28.46 17.40 12.58
C LYS A 194 29.33 16.32 11.94
N ILE A 195 29.96 15.49 12.76
CA ILE A 195 30.88 14.43 12.32
C ILE A 195 30.08 13.29 11.65
N ILE A 196 29.04 12.77 12.33
CA ILE A 196 28.24 11.65 11.82
C ILE A 196 26.98 12.17 11.13
N GLN A 197 26.97 12.14 9.80
CA GLN A 197 25.82 12.57 8.99
C GLN A 197 24.71 11.54 8.87
N ASP A 198 25.01 10.24 8.99
CA ASP A 198 23.98 9.20 8.95
C ASP A 198 23.25 9.07 10.30
N ASN A 199 21.93 8.98 10.23
CA ASN A 199 21.04 8.95 11.38
C ASN A 199 21.13 7.61 12.14
N ILE A 200 21.28 6.50 11.40
CA ILE A 200 21.31 5.16 11.99
C ILE A 200 22.67 4.93 12.66
N GLN A 201 23.76 5.26 11.98
CA GLN A 201 25.11 5.24 12.59
C GLN A 201 25.20 6.14 13.82
N TYR A 202 24.58 7.32 13.80
CA TYR A 202 24.52 8.21 14.96
C TYR A 202 23.85 7.54 16.16
N ALA A 203 22.67 6.93 15.98
CA ALA A 203 21.97 6.24 17.06
C ALA A 203 22.78 5.04 17.61
N LYS A 204 23.47 4.28 16.75
CA LYS A 204 24.37 3.19 17.18
C LYS A 204 25.56 3.70 18.00
N ALA A 205 26.20 4.79 17.54
CA ALA A 205 27.34 5.39 18.23
C ALA A 205 26.94 5.94 19.61
N VAL A 206 25.81 6.65 19.71
CA VAL A 206 25.29 7.16 20.98
C VAL A 206 24.96 6.03 21.96
N LYS A 207 24.33 4.95 21.46
CA LYS A 207 24.01 3.77 22.27
C LYS A 207 25.28 3.14 22.87
N LEU A 208 26.31 2.95 22.04
CA LEU A 208 27.56 2.29 22.45
C LEU A 208 28.39 3.18 23.39
N MET A 209 28.54 4.46 23.06
CA MET A 209 29.34 5.41 23.83
C MET A 209 28.71 5.76 25.18
N GLY A 210 27.41 6.08 25.18
CA GLY A 210 26.74 6.65 26.35
C GLY A 210 27.29 8.02 26.72
N ASP A 211 28.23 8.06 27.65
CA ASP A 211 28.87 9.29 28.12
C ASP A 211 30.20 9.54 27.38
N ARG A 212 30.56 10.82 27.17
CA ARG A 212 31.78 11.22 26.44
C ARG A 212 33.06 10.67 27.07
N ALA A 213 33.10 10.51 28.39
CA ALA A 213 34.27 9.96 29.10
C ALA A 213 34.59 8.51 28.66
N ASN A 214 33.59 7.77 28.18
CA ASN A 214 33.77 6.39 27.72
C ASN A 214 34.22 6.32 26.26
N ALA A 215 34.16 7.41 25.50
CA ALA A 215 34.55 7.46 24.10
C ALA A 215 36.02 7.04 23.87
N ALA A 216 36.91 7.39 24.81
CA ALA A 216 38.34 7.04 24.70
C ALA A 216 38.63 5.55 24.95
N LYS A 217 37.75 4.85 25.69
CA LYS A 217 37.94 3.44 26.09
C LYS A 217 37.31 2.45 25.13
N LEU A 218 36.28 2.89 24.41
CA LEU A 218 35.47 2.06 23.53
C LEU A 218 36.00 2.12 22.09
N ASP A 219 35.77 1.03 21.37
CA ASP A 219 36.10 0.87 19.95
C ASP A 219 34.80 1.00 19.14
N PHE A 220 34.83 1.83 18.09
CA PHE A 220 33.69 2.10 17.20
C PHE A 220 33.85 1.49 15.80
N SER A 221 34.90 0.68 15.58
CA SER A 221 35.26 0.09 14.28
C SER A 221 34.13 -0.69 13.59
N GLU A 222 33.18 -1.26 14.34
CA GLU A 222 32.04 -2.00 13.78
C GLU A 222 30.96 -1.08 13.17
N ILE A 223 30.90 0.18 13.63
CA ILE A 223 29.82 1.12 13.31
C ILE A 223 30.31 2.22 12.35
N LEU A 224 31.54 2.70 12.56
CA LEU A 224 32.12 3.86 11.89
C LEU A 224 33.44 3.48 11.21
N PRO A 225 33.79 4.14 10.08
CA PRO A 225 35.14 4.07 9.52
C PRO A 225 36.18 4.65 10.49
N GLU A 226 37.41 4.11 10.44
CA GLU A 226 38.53 4.51 11.33
C GLU A 226 38.80 6.03 11.34
N GLU A 227 38.72 6.68 10.18
CA GLU A 227 38.90 8.14 10.06
C GLU A 227 37.90 8.90 10.92
N VAL A 228 36.61 8.56 10.81
CA VAL A 228 35.52 9.19 11.56
C VAL A 228 35.61 8.86 13.05
N GLU A 229 36.04 7.66 13.40
CA GLU A 229 36.24 7.27 14.79
C GLU A 229 37.33 8.11 15.48
N THR A 230 38.46 8.36 14.82
CA THR A 230 39.51 9.21 15.39
C THR A 230 39.01 10.63 15.63
N GLU A 231 38.28 11.22 14.68
CA GLU A 231 37.66 12.53 14.84
C GLU A 231 36.66 12.59 16.00
N VAL A 232 35.86 11.54 16.19
CA VAL A 232 34.92 11.45 17.32
C VAL A 232 35.67 11.41 18.66
N LYS A 233 36.77 10.65 18.76
CA LYS A 233 37.58 10.56 20.00
C LYS A 233 38.28 11.88 20.31
N GLU A 234 38.84 12.56 19.31
CA GLU A 234 39.43 13.88 19.48
C GLU A 234 38.38 14.92 19.90
N ALA A 235 37.23 14.92 19.23
CA ALA A 235 36.13 15.82 19.55
C ALA A 235 35.55 15.56 20.95
N ALA A 236 35.52 14.31 21.42
CA ALA A 236 35.04 13.98 22.75
C ALA A 236 35.89 14.62 23.87
N VAL A 237 37.20 14.77 23.67
CA VAL A 237 38.13 15.40 24.64
C VAL A 237 37.96 16.91 24.68
N ILE A 238 37.67 17.54 23.54
CA ILE A 238 37.61 19.01 23.39
C ILE A 238 36.16 19.54 23.45
N SER A 239 35.18 18.64 23.59
CA SER A 239 33.75 18.96 23.43
C SER A 239 33.25 20.04 24.38
N MET A 240 32.44 20.95 23.85
CA MET A 240 31.80 22.04 24.61
C MET A 240 30.47 21.65 25.27
N GLY A 241 30.02 20.41 25.11
CA GLY A 241 28.71 19.96 25.63
C GLY A 241 28.65 19.83 27.16
N THR A 242 27.43 19.81 27.69
CA THR A 242 27.16 19.74 29.13
C THR A 242 27.11 18.30 29.64
N GLU A 243 27.54 18.05 30.87
CA GLU A 243 27.34 16.74 31.51
C GLU A 243 25.84 16.46 31.73
N ILE A 244 25.43 15.20 31.52
CA ILE A 244 24.03 14.76 31.65
C ILE A 244 23.90 13.75 32.79
N ASN A 245 22.71 13.70 33.38
CA ASN A 245 22.41 12.75 34.44
C ASN A 245 22.21 11.33 33.86
N ASP A 246 22.53 10.31 34.64
CA ASP A 246 22.41 8.89 34.24
C ASP A 246 20.96 8.51 33.88
N LEU A 247 19.97 9.07 34.59
CA LEU A 247 18.56 8.85 34.29
C LEU A 247 18.17 9.36 32.89
N ASP A 248 18.69 10.52 32.50
CA ASP A 248 18.44 11.09 31.18
C ASP A 248 19.18 10.30 30.10
N LEU A 249 20.40 9.83 30.40
CA LEU A 249 21.17 8.98 29.51
C LEU A 249 20.46 7.64 29.23
N ILE A 250 19.82 7.03 30.24
CA ILE A 250 19.02 5.81 30.05
C ILE A 250 17.87 6.06 29.06
N ASN A 251 17.12 7.15 29.24
CA ASN A 251 16.02 7.50 28.33
C ASN A 251 16.50 7.75 26.89
N ILE A 252 17.66 8.40 26.72
CA ILE A 252 18.26 8.62 25.40
C ILE A 252 18.66 7.29 24.75
N LYS A 253 19.25 6.37 25.53
CA LYS A 253 19.62 5.03 25.05
C LYS A 253 18.39 4.21 24.64
N GLU A 254 17.31 4.25 25.43
CA GLU A 254 16.05 3.60 25.07
C GLU A 254 15.45 4.15 23.77
N LEU A 255 15.51 5.47 23.56
CA LEU A 255 15.07 6.06 22.29
C LEU A 255 15.96 5.62 21.11
N CYS A 256 17.28 5.49 21.32
CA CYS A 256 18.18 4.93 20.32
C CYS A 256 17.80 3.48 19.97
N ASP A 257 17.49 2.65 20.97
CA ASP A 257 17.03 1.28 20.77
C ASP A 257 15.73 1.22 19.97
N GLN A 258 14.78 2.08 20.27
CA GLN A 258 13.54 2.17 19.50
C GLN A 258 13.80 2.54 18.04
N VAL A 259 14.68 3.50 17.76
CA VAL A 259 15.03 3.88 16.37
C VAL A 259 15.75 2.75 15.64
N LEU A 260 16.65 2.02 16.30
CA LEU A 260 17.32 0.87 15.72
C LEU A 260 16.34 -0.26 15.40
N ASN A 261 15.43 -0.59 16.33
CA ASN A 261 14.38 -1.59 16.11
C ASN A 261 13.44 -1.18 14.96
N LEU A 262 13.09 0.10 14.84
CA LEU A 262 12.30 0.61 13.72
C LEU A 262 13.05 0.52 12.39
N ALA A 263 14.37 0.78 12.38
CA ALA A 263 15.20 0.63 11.19
C ALA A 263 15.32 -0.83 10.73
N GLU A 264 15.45 -1.77 11.68
CA GLU A 264 15.44 -3.21 11.40
C GLU A 264 14.07 -3.67 10.87
N TYR A 265 12.99 -3.27 11.51
CA TYR A 265 11.62 -3.58 11.06
C TYR A 265 11.36 -3.02 9.65
N ARG A 266 11.85 -1.82 9.34
CA ARG A 266 11.79 -1.24 7.99
C ARG A 266 12.51 -2.12 6.97
N ALA A 267 13.70 -2.65 7.29
CA ALA A 267 14.43 -3.55 6.39
C ALA A 267 13.66 -4.87 6.17
N GLN A 268 13.11 -5.46 7.23
CA GLN A 268 12.26 -6.65 7.14
C GLN A 268 11.00 -6.42 6.30
N LEU A 269 10.34 -5.26 6.48
CA LEU A 269 9.16 -4.89 5.72
C LEU A 269 9.49 -4.68 4.23
N TYR A 270 10.66 -4.15 3.91
CA TYR A 270 11.16 -4.04 2.55
C TYR A 270 11.36 -5.42 1.90
N ASP A 271 11.98 -6.37 2.61
CA ASP A 271 12.17 -7.73 2.10
C ASP A 271 10.84 -8.47 1.91
N TYR A 272 9.90 -8.28 2.83
CA TYR A 272 8.53 -8.75 2.69
C TYR A 272 7.85 -8.17 1.43
N LEU A 273 7.95 -6.85 1.22
CA LEU A 273 7.40 -6.18 0.04
C LEU A 273 8.03 -6.72 -1.25
N LYS A 274 9.35 -6.96 -1.26
CA LYS A 274 10.07 -7.53 -2.40
C LYS A 274 9.59 -8.94 -2.74
N SER A 275 9.43 -9.80 -1.73
CA SER A 275 8.90 -11.16 -1.93
C SER A 275 7.49 -11.11 -2.52
N ARG A 276 6.59 -10.33 -1.89
CA ARG A 276 5.19 -10.21 -2.35
C ARG A 276 5.07 -9.59 -3.74
N MET A 277 5.88 -8.59 -4.06
CA MET A 277 5.85 -7.96 -5.38
C MET A 277 6.27 -8.95 -6.48
N ASN A 278 7.28 -9.79 -6.23
CA ASN A 278 7.69 -10.82 -7.18
C ASN A 278 6.61 -11.88 -7.41
N THR A 279 5.80 -12.21 -6.40
CA THR A 279 4.67 -13.15 -6.55
C THR A 279 3.45 -12.52 -7.22
N VAL A 280 3.16 -11.24 -6.97
CA VAL A 280 1.97 -10.55 -7.48
C VAL A 280 2.19 -9.97 -8.88
N ALA A 281 3.30 -9.27 -9.10
CA ALA A 281 3.61 -8.57 -10.36
C ALA A 281 5.08 -8.78 -10.79
N PRO A 282 5.43 -10.01 -11.20
CA PRO A 282 6.81 -10.35 -11.60
C PRO A 282 7.33 -9.54 -12.80
N ASN A 283 6.51 -9.32 -13.83
CA ASN A 283 6.96 -8.63 -15.04
C ASN A 283 7.16 -7.13 -14.81
N LEU A 284 6.28 -6.50 -14.02
CA LEU A 284 6.42 -5.11 -13.61
C LEU A 284 7.70 -4.91 -12.79
N THR A 285 7.97 -5.83 -11.86
CA THR A 285 9.16 -5.81 -10.99
C THR A 285 10.44 -5.84 -11.81
N ALA A 286 10.53 -6.75 -12.78
CA ALA A 286 11.69 -6.85 -13.67
C ALA A 286 11.96 -5.55 -14.46
N LEU A 287 10.92 -4.80 -14.82
CA LEU A 287 11.05 -3.56 -15.60
C LEU A 287 11.40 -2.34 -14.75
N VAL A 288 10.65 -2.07 -13.70
CA VAL A 288 10.68 -0.78 -12.99
C VAL A 288 11.33 -0.90 -11.60
N GLY A 289 11.40 -2.12 -11.05
CA GLY A 289 11.84 -2.40 -9.68
C GLY A 289 10.68 -2.48 -8.69
N GLU A 290 10.94 -3.06 -7.54
CA GLU A 290 9.96 -3.42 -6.50
C GLU A 290 9.29 -2.18 -5.90
N LEU A 291 10.09 -1.18 -5.47
CA LEU A 291 9.58 0.03 -4.82
C LEU A 291 8.72 0.88 -5.74
N VAL A 292 9.21 1.13 -6.94
CA VAL A 292 8.48 1.95 -7.92
C VAL A 292 7.24 1.20 -8.39
N GLY A 293 7.32 -0.13 -8.57
CA GLY A 293 6.16 -0.98 -8.83
C GLY A 293 5.09 -0.88 -7.74
N ALA A 294 5.50 -0.98 -6.47
CA ALA A 294 4.60 -0.85 -5.32
C ALA A 294 3.92 0.51 -5.27
N ARG A 295 4.68 1.60 -5.46
CA ARG A 295 4.12 2.97 -5.49
C ARG A 295 3.15 3.17 -6.65
N LEU A 296 3.40 2.57 -7.82
CA LEU A 296 2.47 2.61 -8.96
C LEU A 296 1.16 1.88 -8.64
N ILE A 297 1.23 0.69 -8.02
CA ILE A 297 0.04 -0.07 -7.60
C ILE A 297 -0.73 0.69 -6.53
N ALA A 298 -0.06 1.25 -5.53
CA ALA A 298 -0.70 2.03 -4.46
C ALA A 298 -1.41 3.28 -4.99
N HIS A 299 -0.77 4.03 -5.88
CA HIS A 299 -1.40 5.19 -6.51
C HIS A 299 -2.53 4.78 -7.48
N GLY A 300 -2.46 3.59 -8.08
CA GLY A 300 -3.55 2.98 -8.84
C GLY A 300 -4.69 2.43 -7.97
N GLY A 301 -4.47 2.24 -6.66
CA GLY A 301 -5.38 1.62 -5.70
C GLY A 301 -5.41 0.09 -5.75
N SER A 302 -5.32 -0.50 -6.93
CA SER A 302 -5.23 -1.95 -7.17
C SER A 302 -4.49 -2.21 -8.47
N LEU A 303 -3.84 -3.37 -8.59
CA LEU A 303 -3.16 -3.84 -9.79
C LEU A 303 -4.12 -3.88 -11.00
N LEU A 304 -5.36 -4.33 -10.80
CA LEU A 304 -6.36 -4.40 -11.88
C LEU A 304 -6.79 -3.00 -12.35
N ASN A 305 -6.87 -2.03 -11.44
CA ASN A 305 -7.20 -0.66 -11.80
C ASN A 305 -6.03 0.01 -12.54
N LEU A 306 -4.80 -0.26 -12.11
CA LEU A 306 -3.60 0.19 -12.80
C LEU A 306 -3.51 -0.39 -14.23
N ALA A 307 -3.89 -1.66 -14.42
CA ALA A 307 -3.90 -2.31 -15.74
C ALA A 307 -4.83 -1.63 -16.76
N LYS A 308 -5.94 -1.04 -16.28
CA LYS A 308 -6.90 -0.29 -17.11
C LYS A 308 -6.33 1.04 -17.61
N GLN A 309 -5.32 1.59 -16.94
CA GLN A 309 -4.74 2.87 -17.31
C GLN A 309 -3.87 2.74 -18.59
N PRO A 310 -3.83 3.76 -19.45
CA PRO A 310 -2.93 3.76 -20.61
C PRO A 310 -1.50 4.09 -20.19
N GLY A 311 -0.52 3.69 -21.00
CA GLY A 311 0.90 3.94 -20.74
C GLY A 311 1.26 5.43 -20.57
N SER A 312 0.54 6.35 -21.22
CA SER A 312 0.73 7.78 -21.03
C SER A 312 0.34 8.27 -19.63
N THR A 313 -0.70 7.66 -19.02
CA THR A 313 -1.10 7.95 -17.65
C THR A 313 -0.09 7.37 -16.67
N VAL A 314 0.33 6.12 -16.89
CA VAL A 314 1.39 5.46 -16.10
C VAL A 314 2.70 6.26 -16.11
N GLN A 315 3.04 6.92 -17.23
CA GLN A 315 4.23 7.77 -17.36
C GLN A 315 4.25 8.96 -16.38
N ILE A 316 3.08 9.59 -16.17
CA ILE A 316 2.93 10.85 -15.42
C ILE A 316 2.27 10.67 -14.05
N LEU A 317 2.03 9.41 -13.65
CA LEU A 317 1.44 9.05 -12.37
C LEU A 317 2.23 9.67 -11.20
N GLY A 318 1.56 10.26 -10.22
CA GLY A 318 2.18 11.01 -9.11
C GLY A 318 2.63 12.45 -9.42
N ALA A 319 2.66 12.87 -10.69
CA ALA A 319 2.90 14.28 -11.08
C ALA A 319 1.61 15.05 -11.40
N GLU A 320 0.45 14.54 -10.95
CA GLU A 320 -0.88 15.03 -11.32
C GLU A 320 -1.11 16.50 -10.98
N LYS A 321 -0.67 16.93 -9.79
CA LYS A 321 -0.77 18.34 -9.38
C LYS A 321 -0.05 19.29 -10.35
N ALA A 322 1.13 18.90 -10.82
CA ALA A 322 1.90 19.67 -11.79
C ALA A 322 1.27 19.59 -13.20
N LEU A 323 0.77 18.41 -13.59
CA LEU A 323 0.08 18.17 -14.84
C LEU A 323 -1.18 19.04 -14.98
N PHE A 324 -2.09 18.98 -14.01
CA PHE A 324 -3.34 19.73 -14.05
C PHE A 324 -3.11 21.24 -13.95
N ARG A 325 -2.08 21.68 -13.21
CA ARG A 325 -1.68 23.10 -13.20
C ARG A 325 -1.18 23.54 -14.58
N ALA A 326 -0.33 22.75 -15.23
CA ALA A 326 0.20 23.05 -16.56
C ALA A 326 -0.91 23.09 -17.62
N LEU A 327 -1.84 22.13 -17.60
CA LEU A 327 -2.98 22.10 -18.52
C LEU A 327 -3.88 23.32 -18.36
N LYS A 328 -4.22 23.70 -17.12
CA LYS A 328 -5.04 24.89 -16.83
C LYS A 328 -4.37 26.19 -17.28
N THR A 329 -3.05 26.27 -17.15
CA THR A 329 -2.25 27.46 -17.51
C THR A 329 -1.69 27.42 -18.92
N LYS A 330 -2.01 26.38 -19.72
CA LYS A 330 -1.42 26.10 -21.05
C LYS A 330 0.12 26.11 -21.05
N HIS A 331 0.72 25.72 -19.93
CA HIS A 331 2.16 25.58 -19.79
C HIS A 331 2.62 24.16 -20.20
N SER A 332 3.94 23.98 -20.36
CA SER A 332 4.52 22.65 -20.64
C SER A 332 4.19 21.64 -19.53
N THR A 333 3.72 20.46 -19.92
CA THR A 333 3.37 19.37 -19.02
C THR A 333 4.60 18.63 -18.48
N PRO A 334 4.52 18.01 -17.28
CA PRO A 334 5.59 17.17 -16.76
C PRO A 334 5.83 15.97 -17.66
N LYS A 335 7.11 15.58 -17.82
CA LYS A 335 7.54 14.48 -18.71
C LYS A 335 7.59 13.13 -18.03
N TYR A 336 7.53 13.10 -16.69
CA TYR A 336 7.67 11.91 -15.86
C TYR A 336 6.98 12.17 -14.51
N GLY A 337 6.54 11.10 -13.86
CA GLY A 337 6.05 11.10 -12.47
C GLY A 337 6.87 10.13 -11.62
N LEU A 338 6.22 9.18 -10.95
CA LEU A 338 6.85 8.17 -10.07
C LEU A 338 7.91 7.33 -10.80
N ILE A 339 7.73 7.09 -12.11
CA ILE A 339 8.67 6.34 -12.96
C ILE A 339 10.05 7.02 -13.08
N TYR A 340 10.19 8.28 -12.67
CA TYR A 340 11.48 8.96 -12.65
C TYR A 340 12.54 8.24 -11.80
N HIS A 341 12.11 7.58 -10.70
CA HIS A 341 12.98 6.84 -9.79
C HIS A 341 13.36 5.45 -10.30
N ALA A 342 12.79 4.99 -11.42
CA ALA A 342 13.16 3.71 -11.99
C ALA A 342 14.63 3.72 -12.46
N SER A 343 15.36 2.63 -12.18
CA SER A 343 16.78 2.47 -12.51
C SER A 343 17.11 2.82 -13.97
N LEU A 344 16.30 2.36 -14.93
CA LEU A 344 16.47 2.63 -16.37
C LEU A 344 16.37 4.13 -16.74
N VAL A 345 15.55 4.90 -16.02
CA VAL A 345 15.41 6.35 -16.24
C VAL A 345 16.49 7.11 -15.49
N GLY A 346 16.92 6.61 -14.33
CA GLY A 346 18.04 7.15 -13.55
C GLY A 346 19.35 7.13 -14.32
N GLN A 347 19.63 6.04 -15.04
CA GLN A 347 20.85 5.86 -15.85
C GLN A 347 20.91 6.80 -17.07
N ALA A 348 19.76 7.17 -17.64
CA ALA A 348 19.72 7.93 -18.88
C ALA A 348 20.15 9.40 -18.70
N ALA A 349 20.86 9.94 -19.69
CA ALA A 349 21.19 11.37 -19.73
C ALA A 349 19.92 12.28 -19.68
N PRO A 350 19.96 13.48 -19.06
CA PRO A 350 18.78 14.33 -18.82
C PRO A 350 17.92 14.61 -20.08
N LYS A 351 18.56 14.75 -21.24
CA LYS A 351 17.91 14.97 -22.53
C LYS A 351 17.14 13.74 -23.04
N HIS A 352 17.54 12.54 -22.64
CA HIS A 352 16.96 11.27 -23.06
C HIS A 352 15.99 10.68 -22.02
N LYS A 353 16.03 11.12 -20.76
CA LYS A 353 15.12 10.68 -19.69
C LYS A 353 13.65 10.69 -20.11
N GLY A 354 13.18 11.75 -20.77
CA GLY A 354 11.79 11.83 -21.25
C GLY A 354 11.44 10.84 -22.36
N LYS A 355 12.40 10.49 -23.24
CA LYS A 355 12.19 9.51 -24.32
C LYS A 355 12.17 8.08 -23.77
N ILE A 356 13.05 7.80 -22.81
CA ILE A 356 13.13 6.50 -22.14
C ILE A 356 11.94 6.30 -21.21
N SER A 357 11.56 7.31 -20.41
CA SER A 357 10.37 7.26 -19.55
C SER A 357 9.10 6.92 -20.32
N ARG A 358 8.89 7.50 -21.51
CA ARG A 358 7.75 7.15 -22.39
C ARG A 358 7.80 5.69 -22.86
N SER A 359 8.98 5.22 -23.25
CA SER A 359 9.17 3.85 -23.74
C SER A 359 8.99 2.83 -22.61
N LEU A 360 9.54 3.14 -21.43
CA LEU A 360 9.39 2.35 -20.21
C LEU A 360 7.94 2.29 -19.78
N ALA A 361 7.21 3.41 -19.73
CA ALA A 361 5.81 3.43 -19.33
C ALA A 361 4.91 2.63 -20.29
N ALA A 362 5.19 2.67 -21.60
CA ALA A 362 4.48 1.85 -22.58
C ALA A 362 4.72 0.35 -22.36
N LYS A 363 5.95 -0.06 -22.07
CA LYS A 363 6.30 -1.45 -21.79
C LYS A 363 5.82 -1.92 -20.40
N ALA A 364 5.88 -1.04 -19.41
CA ALA A 364 5.33 -1.28 -18.08
C ALA A 364 3.82 -1.47 -18.13
N ALA A 365 3.08 -0.68 -18.92
CA ALA A 365 1.63 -0.87 -19.09
C ALA A 365 1.28 -2.24 -19.71
N LEU A 366 2.12 -2.76 -20.61
CA LEU A 366 1.95 -4.12 -21.15
C LEU A 366 2.25 -5.18 -20.08
N ALA A 367 3.33 -5.01 -19.31
CA ALA A 367 3.69 -5.92 -18.23
C ALA A 367 2.62 -5.95 -17.12
N ILE A 368 2.09 -4.79 -16.71
CA ILE A 368 1.02 -4.69 -15.71
C ILE A 368 -0.23 -5.45 -16.17
N ARG A 369 -0.60 -5.35 -17.45
CA ARG A 369 -1.74 -6.09 -17.99
C ARG A 369 -1.51 -7.59 -18.03
N CYS A 370 -0.28 -8.00 -18.37
CA CYS A 370 0.12 -9.39 -18.33
C CYS A 370 0.08 -9.93 -16.90
N ASP A 371 0.61 -9.19 -15.92
CA ASP A 371 0.60 -9.60 -14.51
C ASP A 371 -0.81 -9.62 -13.91
N ALA A 372 -1.69 -8.69 -14.31
CA ALA A 372 -3.04 -8.58 -13.76
C ALA A 372 -4.05 -9.56 -14.39
N LEU A 373 -3.91 -9.86 -15.68
CA LEU A 373 -4.88 -10.65 -16.45
C LEU A 373 -4.31 -11.97 -16.97
N GLY A 374 -3.01 -12.17 -16.88
CA GLY A 374 -2.35 -13.41 -17.29
C GLY A 374 -2.53 -14.51 -16.25
N ASP A 375 -2.75 -15.72 -16.75
CA ASP A 375 -2.83 -16.91 -15.91
C ASP A 375 -1.42 -17.38 -15.47
N ASP A 376 -0.41 -17.15 -16.31
CA ASP A 376 0.98 -17.54 -16.09
C ASP A 376 1.74 -16.49 -15.24
N GLN A 377 2.62 -16.97 -14.34
CA GLN A 377 3.42 -16.13 -13.44
C GLN A 377 4.86 -15.91 -13.91
N ASP A 378 5.12 -16.09 -15.20
CA ASP A 378 6.49 -16.01 -15.73
C ASP A 378 6.97 -14.56 -15.89
N ASN A 379 8.23 -14.30 -15.50
CA ASN A 379 8.90 -12.99 -15.63
C ASN A 379 9.52 -12.78 -17.04
N SER A 380 9.28 -13.70 -17.97
CA SER A 380 9.93 -13.74 -19.29
C SER A 380 9.66 -12.47 -20.11
N MET A 381 8.41 -12.01 -20.12
CA MET A 381 7.99 -10.79 -20.79
C MET A 381 8.65 -9.54 -20.20
N GLY A 382 8.81 -9.47 -18.89
CA GLY A 382 9.49 -8.38 -18.19
C GLY A 382 10.96 -8.30 -18.59
N LEU A 383 11.67 -9.42 -18.58
CA LEU A 383 13.09 -9.50 -18.94
C LEU A 383 13.34 -9.18 -20.41
N GLU A 384 12.53 -9.72 -21.33
CA GLU A 384 12.68 -9.46 -22.76
C GLU A 384 12.43 -7.96 -23.07
N ASN A 385 11.40 -7.37 -22.48
CA ASN A 385 11.13 -5.94 -22.65
C ASN A 385 12.19 -5.07 -21.98
N ARG A 386 12.77 -5.50 -20.87
CA ARG A 386 13.90 -4.80 -20.23
C ARG A 386 15.11 -4.76 -21.16
N ALA A 387 15.50 -5.90 -21.74
CA ALA A 387 16.61 -5.97 -22.69
C ALA A 387 16.38 -5.06 -23.91
N LYS A 388 15.15 -5.01 -24.45
CA LYS A 388 14.77 -4.10 -25.54
C LYS A 388 14.92 -2.62 -25.14
N LEU A 389 14.58 -2.27 -23.90
CA LEU A 389 14.71 -0.89 -23.39
C LEU A 389 16.18 -0.52 -23.14
N GLU A 390 16.99 -1.43 -22.61
CA GLU A 390 18.43 -1.23 -22.41
C GLU A 390 19.16 -1.05 -23.75
N ALA A 391 18.85 -1.88 -24.76
CA ALA A 391 19.37 -1.72 -26.11
C ALA A 391 19.00 -0.35 -26.71
N ARG A 392 17.75 0.09 -26.48
CA ARG A 392 17.29 1.42 -26.92
C ARG A 392 18.00 2.56 -26.19
N LEU A 393 18.26 2.42 -24.89
CA LEU A 393 19.02 3.38 -24.10
C LEU A 393 20.43 3.55 -24.66
N ARG A 394 21.15 2.43 -24.85
CA ARG A 394 22.48 2.42 -25.46
C ARG A 394 22.49 3.04 -26.85
N ALA A 395 21.49 2.76 -27.68
CA ALA A 395 21.37 3.35 -29.01
C ALA A 395 21.13 4.88 -28.98
N LEU A 396 20.39 5.39 -28.01
CA LEU A 396 20.16 6.83 -27.86
C LEU A 396 21.42 7.56 -27.40
N GLU A 397 22.16 6.97 -26.46
CA GLU A 397 23.42 7.53 -25.95
C GLU A 397 24.54 7.45 -26.98
N GLY A 398 24.69 6.31 -27.67
CA GLY A 398 25.68 6.12 -28.73
C GLY A 398 25.47 7.05 -29.94
N LYS A 399 24.22 7.46 -30.21
CA LYS A 399 23.89 8.36 -31.32
C LYS A 399 24.37 9.80 -31.09
N GLU A 400 24.60 10.23 -29.84
CA GLU A 400 25.19 11.54 -29.55
C GLU A 400 26.69 11.55 -29.86
N LEU A 401 27.41 10.46 -29.57
CA LEU A 401 28.82 10.30 -29.96
C LEU A 401 29.00 10.30 -31.49
N GLY A 402 28.12 9.61 -32.23
CA GLY A 402 28.16 9.58 -33.70
C GLY A 402 27.85 10.93 -34.37
N ARG A 403 27.03 11.79 -33.73
CA ARG A 403 26.76 13.14 -34.24
C ARG A 403 27.92 14.11 -34.00
N SER A 404 28.62 13.98 -32.87
CA SER A 404 29.83 14.77 -32.62
C SER A 404 30.99 14.37 -33.54
N ALA A 405 31.10 13.08 -33.91
CA ALA A 405 32.10 12.62 -34.87
C ALA A 405 31.78 13.03 -36.34
N GLY A 406 30.51 13.23 -36.68
CA GLY A 406 30.06 13.61 -38.03
C GLY A 406 30.16 15.10 -38.35
N SER A 407 30.50 15.95 -37.39
CA SER A 407 30.64 17.41 -37.58
C SER A 407 32.09 17.83 -37.86
N ALA A 408 32.79 17.06 -38.71
CA ALA A 408 34.09 17.43 -39.26
C ALA A 408 34.03 17.55 -40.80
N LYS A 409 33.06 18.30 -41.32
CA LYS A 409 33.17 18.93 -42.66
C LYS A 409 33.79 20.31 -42.51
N GLY A 410 35.06 20.31 -42.17
CA GLY A 410 35.93 21.46 -42.11
C GLY A 410 37.31 20.91 -41.79
N LYS A 411 38.19 20.82 -42.81
CA LYS A 411 39.55 20.31 -42.64
C LYS A 411 40.22 21.09 -41.50
N PRO A 412 40.60 20.47 -40.37
CA PRO A 412 41.50 21.14 -39.46
C PRO A 412 42.87 21.22 -40.16
N LYS A 413 43.40 22.44 -40.33
CA LYS A 413 44.83 22.61 -40.60
C LYS A 413 45.56 21.94 -39.45
N ILE A 414 46.33 20.92 -39.78
CA ILE A 414 47.27 20.28 -38.86
C ILE A 414 48.44 21.25 -38.72
N GLU A 415 48.36 22.16 -37.76
CA GLU A 415 49.53 22.88 -37.28
C GLU A 415 49.59 22.77 -35.76
N VAL A 416 50.56 21.93 -35.35
CA VAL A 416 51.37 22.05 -34.14
C VAL A 416 50.59 22.04 -32.82
N TYR A 417 50.42 20.86 -32.22
CA TYR A 417 50.56 20.67 -30.77
C TYR A 417 50.80 19.18 -30.49
N ASP A 418 52.04 18.75 -30.70
CA ASP A 418 52.53 17.43 -30.34
C ASP A 418 53.56 17.63 -29.21
N LYS A 419 53.09 17.65 -27.95
CA LYS A 419 54.00 17.58 -26.79
C LYS A 419 53.56 16.72 -25.60
N ASP A 420 52.34 16.21 -25.51
CA ASP A 420 51.92 15.43 -24.33
C ASP A 420 51.38 14.02 -24.63
N ARG A 421 51.71 13.44 -25.79
CA ARG A 421 51.29 12.07 -26.13
C ARG A 421 52.29 10.98 -25.68
N LYS A 422 52.84 11.14 -24.48
CA LYS A 422 53.54 10.06 -23.77
C LYS A 422 53.01 9.96 -22.33
N LYS A 423 51.87 9.26 -22.18
CA LYS A 423 51.56 8.32 -21.08
C LYS A 423 50.10 7.85 -21.19
N GLY A 424 49.91 6.53 -21.20
CA GLY A 424 48.71 5.91 -20.62
C GLY A 424 47.59 5.51 -21.60
N ALA A 425 47.49 4.20 -21.79
CA ALA A 425 46.38 3.36 -22.26
C ALA A 425 44.95 3.95 -22.28
N GLY A 426 44.20 3.53 -23.30
CA GLY A 426 42.81 3.91 -23.54
C GLY A 426 41.86 3.56 -22.38
N LEU A 427 41.01 4.53 -22.03
CA LEU A 427 39.90 4.33 -21.10
C LEU A 427 38.66 3.82 -21.85
N ILE A 428 38.37 2.53 -21.68
CA ILE A 428 37.02 2.00 -21.70
C ILE A 428 36.43 2.33 -20.34
N THR A 429 35.49 3.27 -20.26
CA THR A 429 34.78 3.58 -19.01
C THR A 429 33.92 2.38 -18.59
N PRO A 430 34.02 1.85 -17.36
CA PRO A 430 33.14 0.79 -16.88
C PRO A 430 31.72 1.35 -16.70
N ALA A 431 30.71 0.50 -16.93
CA ALA A 431 29.31 0.86 -16.74
C ALA A 431 29.08 1.34 -15.29
N LYS A 432 28.49 2.53 -15.12
CA LYS A 432 28.13 3.05 -13.80
C LYS A 432 27.12 2.12 -13.14
N THR A 433 27.55 1.42 -12.09
CA THR A 433 26.71 0.63 -11.22
C THR A 433 25.67 1.53 -10.56
N TYR A 434 24.43 1.04 -10.46
CA TYR A 434 23.29 1.75 -9.85
C TYR A 434 23.60 2.15 -8.41
N ASN A 435 23.24 3.38 -8.01
CA ASN A 435 23.37 3.85 -6.63
C ASN A 435 22.04 3.65 -5.87
N PRO A 436 21.95 2.71 -4.91
CA PRO A 436 20.74 2.46 -4.12
C PRO A 436 20.30 3.67 -3.28
N ALA A 437 21.21 4.58 -2.95
CA ALA A 437 20.91 5.77 -2.13
C ALA A 437 20.02 6.80 -2.86
N ALA A 438 19.86 6.70 -4.19
CA ALA A 438 18.97 7.57 -4.96
C ALA A 438 17.48 7.26 -4.75
N ASP A 439 17.13 6.11 -4.15
CA ASP A 439 15.76 5.73 -3.78
C ASP A 439 15.35 6.20 -2.38
N SER A 440 16.32 6.61 -1.55
CA SER A 440 16.07 7.11 -0.20
C SER A 440 15.92 8.64 -0.21
N LEU A 441 14.77 9.15 0.25
CA LEU A 441 14.44 10.59 0.36
C LEU A 441 15.39 11.40 1.27
N ILE A 442 16.28 10.73 2.00
CA ILE A 442 17.16 11.31 3.03
C ILE A 442 18.33 12.12 2.43
N GLY A 443 18.78 11.81 1.20
CA GLY A 443 20.02 12.37 0.64
C GLY A 443 19.92 13.74 -0.07
N GLN A 444 18.74 14.35 -0.21
CA GLN A 444 18.58 15.54 -1.07
C GLN A 444 18.66 16.90 -0.34
N ILE A 445 18.69 16.94 0.99
CA ILE A 445 18.67 18.21 1.73
C ILE A 445 20.09 18.78 1.91
N THR A 446 21.14 17.96 1.83
CA THR A 446 22.53 18.40 2.12
C THR A 446 23.25 19.02 0.91
N ASN A 447 22.85 18.68 -0.32
CA ASN A 447 23.56 19.11 -1.54
C ASN A 447 23.12 20.46 -2.11
N SER A 448 22.05 21.09 -1.59
CA SER A 448 21.59 22.40 -2.08
C SER A 448 22.39 23.60 -1.53
N THR A 449 23.24 23.39 -0.54
CA THR A 449 23.95 24.48 0.18
C THR A 449 25.43 24.62 -0.15
N ALA A 450 26.00 23.79 -1.05
CA ALA A 450 27.45 23.72 -1.27
C ALA A 450 27.92 24.12 -2.69
N LEU A 451 27.09 24.82 -3.49
CA LEU A 451 27.44 25.18 -4.88
C LEU A 451 27.44 26.70 -5.17
N GLU A 452 27.43 27.55 -4.15
CA GLU A 452 27.58 29.00 -4.33
C GLU A 452 28.85 29.50 -3.63
N GLU A 453 30.03 29.16 -4.15
CA GLU A 453 31.26 29.95 -3.93
C GLU A 453 32.39 29.39 -4.81
N GLN A 454 32.59 30.01 -5.98
CA GLN A 454 33.87 30.24 -6.69
C GLN A 454 33.57 30.61 -8.15
N ASP A 455 33.70 31.90 -8.49
CA ASP A 455 34.41 32.33 -9.71
C ASP A 455 34.45 33.87 -9.81
N THR A 456 35.67 34.40 -9.89
CA THR A 456 35.98 35.83 -10.04
C THR A 456 36.47 36.19 -11.45
N VAL A 457 35.72 37.09 -12.12
CA VAL A 457 36.16 38.25 -12.99
C VAL A 457 36.65 37.92 -14.44
N PRO A 458 36.49 38.77 -15.53
CA PRO A 458 36.13 40.22 -15.64
C PRO A 458 35.03 40.67 -16.65
N LYS A 459 34.67 41.96 -16.52
CA LYS A 459 33.71 42.80 -17.27
C LYS A 459 34.02 43.05 -18.77
N LYS A 460 32.96 43.10 -19.61
CA LYS A 460 32.78 44.10 -20.71
C LYS A 460 31.30 44.25 -21.18
N LYS A 461 30.71 45.43 -20.86
CA LYS A 461 29.66 46.27 -21.54
C LYS A 461 28.82 45.61 -22.67
N LYS A 462 27.47 45.61 -22.76
CA LYS A 462 26.47 46.73 -22.74
C LYS A 462 25.03 46.19 -23.07
N LYS A 463 24.01 46.77 -22.41
CA LYS A 463 22.57 46.99 -22.78
C LYS A 463 21.59 45.81 -22.97
N ALA A 464 20.63 45.66 -22.05
CA ALA A 464 19.24 46.15 -22.13
C ALA A 464 18.35 45.47 -21.05
N GLU A 465 17.44 46.25 -20.45
CA GLU A 465 16.71 46.00 -19.20
C GLU A 465 15.56 44.98 -19.29
N ALA A 466 15.43 44.15 -18.24
CA ALA A 466 14.16 43.76 -17.62
C ALA A 466 14.45 43.07 -16.26
N LYS A 467 14.22 43.76 -15.13
CA LYS A 467 14.32 43.21 -13.76
C LYS A 467 13.05 42.39 -13.41
N PRO A 468 13.13 41.28 -12.65
CA PRO A 468 11.97 40.64 -12.04
C PRO A 468 11.66 41.27 -10.66
N ALA A 469 10.50 41.91 -10.55
CA ALA A 469 10.00 42.63 -9.37
C ALA A 469 9.34 41.73 -8.30
N LEU A 470 9.88 40.54 -7.99
CA LEU A 470 9.24 39.59 -7.05
C LEU A 470 10.06 39.27 -5.79
N ALA A 471 11.28 39.78 -5.67
CA ALA A 471 12.13 39.56 -4.49
C ALA A 471 12.05 40.69 -3.44
N GLU A 472 11.78 41.93 -3.83
CA GLU A 472 11.67 43.06 -2.90
C GLU A 472 10.35 43.06 -2.09
N GLU A 473 9.26 42.50 -2.62
CA GLU A 473 7.98 42.43 -1.88
C GLU A 473 7.99 41.44 -0.70
N ALA A 474 8.88 40.43 -0.72
CA ALA A 474 8.96 39.42 0.34
C ALA A 474 9.74 39.90 1.58
N VAL A 475 10.74 40.76 1.38
CA VAL A 475 11.56 41.33 2.45
C VAL A 475 10.80 42.42 3.19
N ASP A 476 10.04 43.26 2.47
CA ASP A 476 9.19 44.31 3.05
C ASP A 476 8.02 43.73 3.88
N PHE A 477 7.52 42.55 3.50
CA PHE A 477 6.44 41.86 4.22
C PHE A 477 6.88 41.33 5.60
N TYR A 478 8.13 40.89 5.73
CA TYR A 478 8.67 40.40 7.00
C TYR A 478 9.02 41.54 7.97
N GLN A 479 9.45 42.71 7.46
CA GLN A 479 9.73 43.88 8.29
C GLN A 479 8.45 44.59 8.78
N GLN A 480 7.39 44.69 7.96
CA GLN A 480 6.12 45.28 8.42
C GLN A 480 5.36 44.43 9.45
N MET A 481 5.58 43.11 9.48
CA MET A 481 4.89 42.20 10.41
C MET A 481 5.38 42.34 11.86
N LYS A 482 6.62 42.81 12.06
CA LYS A 482 7.19 43.08 13.39
C LYS A 482 6.80 44.44 13.98
N MET A 483 6.41 45.42 13.16
CA MET A 483 6.18 46.80 13.64
C MET A 483 4.71 47.16 13.94
N ASN A 484 3.68 46.43 13.48
CA ASN A 484 2.30 46.77 13.86
C ASN A 484 1.23 45.65 13.63
N PRO A 485 0.88 44.85 14.67
CA PRO A 485 -0.05 43.72 14.55
C PRO A 485 -1.50 44.09 14.19
N LYS A 486 -1.95 45.31 14.51
CA LYS A 486 -3.36 45.73 14.32
C LYS A 486 -3.72 46.02 12.84
N LYS A 487 -2.75 46.35 11.97
CA LYS A 487 -3.00 46.58 10.53
C LYS A 487 -3.17 45.27 9.74
N SER A 488 -2.49 44.20 10.13
CA SER A 488 -2.53 42.89 9.45
C SER A 488 -3.89 42.20 9.60
N LEU A 489 -4.55 42.33 10.77
CA LEU A 489 -5.90 41.81 11.02
C LEU A 489 -6.98 42.48 10.15
N ARG A 490 -6.82 43.78 9.85
CA ARG A 490 -7.75 44.56 9.00
C ARG A 490 -7.63 44.14 7.52
N GLN A 491 -6.42 43.88 7.03
CA GLN A 491 -6.20 43.33 5.68
C GLN A 491 -6.68 41.87 5.57
N ARG A 492 -6.51 41.05 6.62
CA ARG A 492 -6.98 39.65 6.66
C ARG A 492 -8.51 39.56 6.63
N LYS A 493 -9.22 40.46 7.32
CA LYS A 493 -10.71 40.60 7.21
C LYS A 493 -11.16 41.06 5.82
N ARG A 494 -10.40 41.92 5.14
CA ARG A 494 -10.70 42.40 3.77
C ARG A 494 -10.46 41.32 2.71
N LYS A 495 -9.41 40.50 2.85
CA LYS A 495 -9.14 39.32 2.00
C LYS A 495 -10.19 38.20 2.20
N ARG A 496 -10.63 37.94 3.44
CA ARG A 496 -11.74 37.00 3.72
C ARG A 496 -13.07 37.44 3.10
N ARG A 497 -13.38 38.74 3.11
CA ARG A 497 -14.57 39.30 2.42
C ARG A 497 -14.48 39.18 0.90
N LYS A 498 -13.31 39.38 0.29
CA LYS A 498 -13.09 39.16 -1.15
C LYS A 498 -13.20 37.67 -1.54
N LYS A 499 -12.75 36.76 -0.67
CA LYS A 499 -12.85 35.31 -0.90
C LYS A 499 -14.29 34.80 -0.78
N LYS A 500 -15.08 35.33 0.17
CA LYS A 500 -16.53 35.06 0.26
C LYS A 500 -17.34 35.66 -0.90
N LYS A 501 -16.94 36.83 -1.44
CA LYS A 501 -17.59 37.40 -2.65
C LYS A 501 -17.35 36.56 -3.91
N ARG A 502 -16.15 35.98 -4.05
CA ARG A 502 -15.82 35.09 -5.19
C ARG A 502 -16.44 33.70 -5.10
N GLN A 503 -16.70 33.20 -3.90
CA GLN A 503 -17.43 31.94 -3.71
C GLN A 503 -18.94 32.07 -3.95
N ALA A 504 -19.50 33.27 -3.80
CA ALA A 504 -20.92 33.53 -4.09
C ALA A 504 -21.20 33.84 -5.57
N GLU A 505 -20.18 33.97 -6.42
CA GLU A 505 -20.31 34.13 -7.87
C GLU A 505 -20.12 32.81 -8.64
N ASP A 506 -19.67 31.73 -7.96
CA ASP A 506 -19.38 30.41 -8.55
C ASP A 506 -20.53 29.40 -8.33
N ASP A 507 -21.39 29.66 -7.34
CA ASP A 507 -22.63 28.91 -7.10
C ASP A 507 -23.82 29.73 -7.57
N GLY A 508 -24.24 29.51 -8.82
CA GLY A 508 -25.38 30.21 -9.41
C GLY A 508 -26.71 29.75 -8.82
N GLU A 509 -27.26 30.51 -7.87
CA GLU A 509 -28.68 30.49 -7.51
C GLU A 509 -29.16 31.86 -7.00
N ASN A 510 -30.33 32.29 -7.50
CA ASN A 510 -31.03 33.57 -7.25
C ASN A 510 -31.39 33.79 -5.77
N VAL A 511 -31.05 34.96 -5.19
CA VAL A 511 -31.85 35.61 -4.13
C VAL A 511 -31.68 37.14 -4.18
N GLU A 512 -32.64 37.82 -4.82
CA GLU A 512 -33.03 39.18 -4.43
C GLU A 512 -33.68 39.13 -3.04
N VAL A 513 -33.62 40.25 -2.30
CA VAL A 513 -34.17 40.48 -0.94
C VAL A 513 -33.17 40.21 0.22
N GLU A 514 -32.24 41.13 0.48
CA GLU A 514 -31.88 41.53 1.87
C GLU A 514 -31.02 42.80 2.03
N GLU A 515 -31.01 43.75 1.07
CA GLU A 515 -30.12 44.92 1.14
C GLU A 515 -30.57 46.06 2.09
N LYS A 516 -31.63 45.90 2.90
CA LYS A 516 -32.21 47.01 3.69
C LYS A 516 -31.95 47.03 5.21
N LYS A 517 -31.21 46.09 5.83
CA LYS A 517 -31.11 46.05 7.32
C LYS A 517 -29.75 46.29 8.00
N LYS A 518 -28.65 46.57 7.29
CA LYS A 518 -27.32 46.77 7.94
C LYS A 518 -26.77 48.20 7.98
N LYS A 519 -27.56 49.21 7.61
CA LYS A 519 -27.18 50.63 7.68
C LYS A 519 -27.40 51.32 9.04
N LYS A 520 -27.78 50.60 10.11
CA LYS A 520 -28.23 51.22 11.39
C LYS A 520 -27.48 50.83 12.68
N ARG A 521 -26.27 50.26 12.60
CA ARG A 521 -25.42 50.03 13.80
C ARG A 521 -23.97 50.45 13.56
N LYS A 522 -23.78 51.77 13.45
CA LYS A 522 -22.51 52.47 13.62
C LYS A 522 -22.85 53.78 14.34
N HIS A 523 -22.99 53.72 15.65
CA HIS A 523 -22.82 54.83 16.60
C HIS A 523 -22.92 54.26 18.02
N ALA A 524 -22.12 54.83 18.93
CA ALA A 524 -21.93 54.49 20.35
C ALA A 524 -21.07 53.23 20.62
N GLU A 525 -20.02 53.23 21.44
CA GLU A 525 -19.38 54.26 22.27
C GLU A 525 -18.02 53.71 22.76
N GLU A 526 -17.13 54.61 23.18
CA GLU A 526 -15.83 54.39 23.81
C GLU A 526 -15.96 53.97 25.29
N GLU A 527 -14.80 53.65 25.90
CA GLU A 527 -14.45 53.54 27.34
C GLU A 527 -14.12 52.15 27.90
N GLU A 528 -12.85 52.02 28.33
CA GLU A 528 -12.29 51.09 29.34
C GLU A 528 -12.44 51.73 30.76
N PRO A 529 -11.99 51.13 31.89
CA PRO A 529 -11.90 49.73 32.34
C PRO A 529 -12.52 49.54 33.77
N GLU A 530 -12.56 48.30 34.32
CA GLU A 530 -12.05 47.95 35.68
C GLU A 530 -12.51 46.59 36.23
N VAL A 531 -11.66 46.09 37.13
CA VAL A 531 -11.60 44.82 37.85
C VAL A 531 -12.51 44.84 39.10
N GLN A 532 -13.15 43.73 39.50
CA GLN A 532 -13.07 43.20 40.88
C GLN A 532 -13.87 41.91 41.15
N THR A 533 -13.18 41.02 41.85
CA THR A 533 -13.56 39.80 42.55
C THR A 533 -14.61 39.98 43.66
N LYS A 534 -15.40 38.95 43.96
CA LYS A 534 -15.78 38.60 45.36
C LYS A 534 -16.18 37.13 45.52
N LYS A 535 -15.53 36.49 46.48
CA LYS A 535 -15.78 35.17 47.08
C LYS A 535 -16.64 35.32 48.36
N GLU A 536 -17.19 34.18 48.81
CA GLU A 536 -17.59 33.80 50.18
C GLU A 536 -19.00 34.11 50.75
N LYS A 537 -19.75 33.03 51.08
CA LYS A 537 -20.05 32.50 52.46
C LYS A 537 -21.11 31.37 52.34
N LYS A 538 -20.86 30.08 52.62
CA LYS A 538 -20.77 29.31 53.91
C LYS A 538 -22.01 29.34 54.83
N LYS A 539 -22.72 28.19 54.95
CA LYS A 539 -23.14 27.45 56.18
C LYS A 539 -24.12 26.29 55.79
N LYS A 540 -23.81 25.00 56.03
CA LYS A 540 -24.09 24.13 57.22
C LYS A 540 -25.60 24.08 57.55
N LYS A 541 -26.29 22.95 57.85
CA LYS A 541 -25.94 21.59 58.31
C LYS A 541 -27.25 20.74 58.39
N LYS A 542 -27.14 19.40 58.23
CA LYS A 542 -27.90 18.25 58.84
C LYS A 542 -29.46 18.24 58.80
N LYS A 543 -30.13 17.22 58.22
CA LYS A 543 -30.37 15.79 58.60
C LYS A 543 -31.34 15.57 59.79
N SER A 544 -32.56 15.11 59.49
CA SER A 544 -33.37 14.00 60.07
C SER A 544 -34.82 14.13 59.57
N GLU A 545 -35.38 13.17 58.83
CA GLU A 545 -36.39 12.13 59.19
C GLU A 545 -36.74 11.49 57.82
N ASP A 546 -36.97 10.20 57.57
CA ASP A 546 -37.02 8.93 58.29
C ASP A 546 -36.53 7.84 57.29
#